data_AF-A0A5E7LIX3-F1
#
_entry.id   AF-A0A5E7LIX3-F1
#
_cell.length_a   1.000
_cell.length_b   1.000
_cell.length_c   1.000
_cell.angle_alpha   90.00
_cell.angle_beta   90.00
_cell.angle_gamma   90.00
#
_symmetry.space_group_name_H-M   'P 1'
#
loop_
_entity.id
_entity.type
_entity.pdbx_description
1 polymer ?
#
loop_
_entity_poly.entity_id
_entity_poly.type
_entity_poly.pdbx_seq_one_letter_code
_entity_poly.pdbx_strand_id
1 'polypeptide(L)'
;MRFDGSFDELKKKLEPISSAGEWREINKNQYQFKTKSKGILNWYPTTGGIHFQGKPHSSQKLKLSVEPLLNTESHSEADARDFSGSTKDIIDELSIEDTSENAYFINDTYSDSELIIGLVGTIGTDLPEVSKLITDRLKTFKYETQNIKISTDIIANIGNPSKNTHEFERISSYMEEGNRLRKESQDNSILALGAAAQINKSRGKQEPLRRNAFIVNSLKSPAEVQKLRKIYSDGFFLIGVHADHTRRHEYLTKDKSMSQEQASRLIERDADEREEYGQHTRDTYHLSDFFIDYNGNSDSLKKQIWRILDLLFGKPYITPTFDEYAMFMAFSASLRSADLSRQVGAVLTKNRCIISTGANDVPKAHGGLYWPDIDDKTQEIVDIADGRDYMKGEDSNAIQKRLIIEGIIEAVPEQYREELAPLIKNSKIKDITEYGRVVHAEMEALLSSARSGTSTAGSHLYCTTFPCHNCAKHIVAAGIQRVVYVEPYPKSKALEFHSDSISLDKGSNNVIFEPFIGVGPRSFFNLFSTNLGSGYPVIRKTNQGEIIDWKESDAKLRTQMLPCSYMERETIAAALLSRYIEEN
;
A
#
# COMPACT_ATOMS: atom_id res chain seq x y z
N MET A 1 11.21 14.22 45.03
CA MET A 1 12.29 15.14 45.46
C MET A 1 12.63 14.86 46.90
N ARG A 2 13.75 15.36 47.42
CA ARG A 2 14.17 15.12 48.80
C ARG A 2 14.79 16.38 49.41
N PHE A 3 14.53 16.63 50.69
CA PHE A 3 15.15 17.67 51.51
C PHE A 3 15.30 17.14 52.93
N ASP A 4 16.54 16.99 53.40
CA ASP A 4 16.89 16.35 54.67
C ASP A 4 17.11 17.34 55.83
N GLY A 5 16.73 18.62 55.67
CA GLY A 5 16.80 19.64 56.73
C GLY A 5 15.55 19.70 57.62
N SER A 6 15.52 20.64 58.55
CA SER A 6 14.38 20.93 59.43
C SER A 6 13.22 21.62 58.69
N PHE A 7 12.02 21.59 59.29
CA PHE A 7 10.85 22.26 58.70
C PHE A 7 11.07 23.78 58.53
N ASP A 8 11.73 24.43 59.49
CA ASP A 8 12.03 25.87 59.42
C ASP A 8 13.02 26.20 58.31
N GLU A 9 14.03 25.35 58.08
CA GLU A 9 14.96 25.48 56.96
C GLU A 9 14.26 25.26 55.61
N LEU A 10 13.35 24.28 55.53
CA LEU A 10 12.52 24.07 54.34
C LEU A 10 11.64 25.29 54.07
N LYS A 11 10.99 25.83 55.10
CA LYS A 11 10.13 27.00 55.00
C LYS A 11 10.91 28.25 54.58
N LYS A 12 12.14 28.40 55.07
CA LYS A 12 13.06 29.47 54.68
C LYS A 12 13.52 29.32 53.23
N LYS A 13 13.91 28.12 52.79
CA LYS A 13 14.24 27.87 51.37
C LYS A 13 13.06 28.13 50.44
N LEU A 14 11.84 27.88 50.89
CA LEU A 14 10.60 28.10 50.13
C LEU A 14 9.94 29.45 50.43
N GLU A 15 10.62 30.37 51.10
CA GLU A 15 10.16 31.74 51.33
C GLU A 15 9.78 32.48 50.03
N PRO A 16 10.52 32.35 48.90
CA PRO A 16 10.18 33.03 47.64
C PRO A 16 8.80 32.68 47.09
N ILE A 17 8.26 31.51 47.44
CA ILE A 17 6.93 31.05 47.00
C ILE A 17 5.87 31.12 48.10
N SER A 18 6.21 31.68 49.27
CA SER A 18 5.32 31.73 50.44
C SER A 18 4.01 32.49 50.19
N SER A 19 4.00 33.47 49.28
CA SER A 19 2.79 34.22 48.90
C SER A 19 1.80 33.43 48.03
N ALA A 20 2.26 32.31 47.43
CA ALA A 20 1.48 31.49 46.52
C ALA A 20 0.56 30.48 47.24
N GLY A 21 0.78 30.25 48.54
CA GLY A 21 0.09 29.21 49.29
C GLY A 21 0.29 29.29 50.80
N GLU A 22 -0.28 28.33 51.52
CA GLU A 22 -0.19 28.26 52.97
C GLU A 22 0.34 26.90 53.41
N TRP A 23 1.15 26.90 54.46
CA TRP A 23 1.60 25.69 55.13
C TRP A 23 0.57 25.22 56.16
N ARG A 24 0.36 23.91 56.22
CA ARG A 24 -0.42 23.23 57.27
C ARG A 24 0.33 22.00 57.74
N GLU A 25 0.43 21.84 59.05
CA GLU A 25 0.84 20.57 59.66
C GLU A 25 -0.36 19.62 59.60
N ILE A 26 -0.19 18.49 58.91
CA ILE A 26 -1.24 17.46 58.80
C ILE A 26 -1.15 16.50 59.98
N ASN A 27 0.08 16.13 60.35
CA ASN A 27 0.42 15.35 61.54
C ASN A 27 1.92 15.53 61.85
N LYS A 28 2.39 14.92 62.95
CA LYS A 28 3.78 15.01 63.41
C LYS A 28 4.85 14.59 62.39
N ASN A 29 4.47 13.90 61.31
CA ASN A 29 5.39 13.44 60.27
C ASN A 29 4.97 13.90 58.86
N GLN A 30 4.17 14.96 58.73
CA GLN A 30 3.75 15.46 57.43
C GLN A 30 3.39 16.95 57.48
N TYR A 31 4.11 17.73 56.68
CA TYR A 31 3.81 19.13 56.43
C TYR A 31 3.36 19.32 54.98
N GLN A 32 2.30 20.09 54.79
CA GLN A 32 1.69 20.33 53.49
C GLN A 32 1.71 21.81 53.13
N PHE A 33 2.17 22.13 51.93
CA PHE A 33 2.05 23.46 51.33
C PHE A 33 1.02 23.41 50.21
N LYS A 34 -0.03 24.24 50.32
CA LYS A 34 -1.14 24.26 49.36
C LYS A 34 -1.26 25.62 48.70
N THR A 35 -1.16 25.65 47.38
CA THR A 35 -1.30 26.88 46.61
C THR A 35 -2.76 27.25 46.33
N LYS A 36 -3.01 28.53 46.03
CA LYS A 36 -4.33 29.02 45.58
C LYS A 36 -4.82 28.33 44.30
N SER A 37 -3.89 27.90 43.43
CA SER A 37 -4.16 27.15 42.19
C SER A 37 -4.39 25.64 42.40
N LYS A 38 -4.54 25.19 43.65
CA LYS A 38 -4.76 23.78 44.04
C LYS A 38 -3.58 22.84 43.74
N GLY A 39 -2.35 23.37 43.68
CA GLY A 39 -1.13 22.56 43.74
C GLY A 39 -0.80 22.22 45.19
N ILE A 40 -0.36 20.99 45.44
CA ILE A 40 -0.06 20.49 46.79
C ILE A 40 1.37 19.94 46.80
N LEU A 41 2.17 20.39 47.77
CA LEU A 41 3.44 19.80 48.13
C LEU A 41 3.29 19.15 49.51
N ASN A 42 3.67 17.88 49.63
CA ASN A 42 3.79 17.18 50.91
C ASN A 42 5.27 16.90 51.19
N TRP A 43 5.72 17.26 52.39
CA TRP A 43 7.05 16.94 52.89
C TRP A 43 6.97 16.09 54.16
N TYR A 44 7.84 15.09 54.26
CA TYR A 44 7.89 14.11 55.33
C TYR A 44 9.23 14.20 56.08
N PRO A 45 9.24 14.73 57.32
CA PRO A 45 10.48 14.92 58.10
C PRO A 45 11.31 13.65 58.27
N THR A 46 10.68 12.47 58.48
CA THR A 46 11.44 11.22 58.72
C THR A 46 12.22 10.72 57.51
N THR A 47 11.77 11.04 56.29
CA THR A 47 12.38 10.51 55.06
C THR A 47 13.00 11.61 54.19
N GLY A 48 12.79 12.88 54.56
CA GLY A 48 13.08 14.05 53.72
C GLY A 48 12.26 14.10 52.42
N GLY A 49 11.32 13.17 52.20
CA GLY A 49 10.65 13.00 50.92
C GLY A 49 9.71 14.15 50.60
N ILE A 50 9.78 14.67 49.37
CA ILE A 50 8.88 15.71 48.83
C ILE A 50 8.08 15.14 47.66
N HIS A 51 6.76 15.22 47.77
CA HIS A 51 5.79 14.72 46.81
C HIS A 51 4.82 15.81 46.37
N PHE A 52 4.54 15.87 45.07
CA PHE A 52 3.61 16.84 44.48
C PHE A 52 2.31 16.15 44.08
N GLN A 53 1.17 16.79 44.41
CA GLN A 53 -0.18 16.29 44.14
C GLN A 53 -1.09 17.43 43.68
N GLY A 54 -2.22 17.11 43.06
CA GLY A 54 -3.20 18.07 42.56
C GLY A 54 -3.49 17.92 41.06
N LYS A 55 -4.07 18.97 40.44
CA LYS A 55 -4.29 18.99 38.98
C LYS A 55 -2.94 18.99 38.24
N PRO A 56 -2.77 18.24 37.12
CA PRO A 56 -1.47 18.04 36.46
C PRO A 56 -0.68 19.33 36.22
N HIS A 57 -1.34 20.35 35.66
CA HIS A 57 -0.73 21.64 35.38
C HIS A 57 -0.32 22.40 36.67
N SER A 58 -1.15 22.38 37.72
CA SER A 58 -0.85 23.07 38.98
C SER A 58 0.25 22.38 39.79
N SER A 59 0.27 21.04 39.80
CA SER A 59 1.31 20.27 40.49
C SER A 59 2.66 20.39 39.77
N GLN A 60 2.66 20.42 38.43
CA GLN A 60 3.88 20.56 37.65
C GLN A 60 4.47 21.97 37.76
N LYS A 61 3.62 23.01 37.74
CA LYS A 61 4.05 24.40 38.01
C LYS A 61 4.64 24.55 39.41
N LEU A 62 4.00 23.98 40.44
CA LEU A 62 4.53 24.01 41.80
C LEU A 62 5.86 23.25 41.94
N LYS A 63 6.02 22.11 41.25
CA LYS A 63 7.28 21.36 41.22
C LYS A 63 8.41 22.20 40.63
N LEU A 64 8.19 22.81 39.46
CA LEU A 64 9.18 23.64 38.77
C LEU A 64 9.61 24.86 39.60
N SER A 65 8.72 25.41 40.44
CA SER A 65 9.06 26.52 41.34
C SER A 65 9.83 26.09 42.60
N VAL A 66 9.69 24.83 43.03
CA VAL A 66 10.32 24.30 44.26
C VAL A 66 11.69 23.69 43.99
N GLU A 67 11.88 23.08 42.82
CA GLU A 67 13.11 22.38 42.40
C GLU A 67 14.40 23.21 42.49
N PRO A 68 14.47 24.43 41.94
CA PRO A 68 15.68 25.25 42.02
C PRO A 68 15.96 25.80 43.42
N LEU A 69 14.95 25.89 44.29
CA LEU A 69 15.10 26.42 45.65
C LEU A 69 15.73 25.40 46.61
N LEU A 70 15.61 24.10 46.31
CA LEU A 70 16.08 23.02 47.18
C LEU A 70 17.43 22.46 46.75
N ASN A 71 17.75 22.51 45.45
CA ASN A 71 19.04 22.07 44.90
C ASN A 71 20.06 23.21 44.86
N THR A 72 20.80 23.39 45.95
CA THR A 72 21.99 24.25 45.98
C THR A 72 23.16 23.45 46.56
N GLU A 73 23.75 22.59 45.74
CA GLU A 73 25.20 22.31 45.74
C GLU A 73 25.60 21.46 44.52
N SER A 74 26.73 21.83 43.92
CA SER A 74 27.49 21.22 42.82
C SER A 74 26.82 21.03 41.45
N HIS A 75 27.00 22.01 40.56
CA HIS A 75 27.42 21.70 39.19
C HIS A 75 28.58 22.62 38.81
N SER A 76 29.74 22.00 38.67
CA SER A 76 30.92 22.52 37.99
C SER A 76 30.58 22.94 36.56
N GLU A 77 31.23 24.01 36.12
CA GLU A 77 31.30 24.49 34.74
C GLU A 77 31.68 23.36 33.76
N ALA A 78 30.68 22.76 33.10
CA ALA A 78 30.79 22.13 31.79
C ALA A 78 29.36 21.79 31.30
N ASP A 79 28.94 22.45 30.23
CA ASP A 79 27.77 22.15 29.39
C ASP A 79 26.36 22.30 30.01
N ALA A 80 26.15 23.32 30.83
CA ALA A 80 24.84 23.96 30.87
C ALA A 80 24.74 24.91 29.68
N ARG A 81 24.13 24.47 28.57
CA ARG A 81 23.57 25.42 27.61
C ARG A 81 22.58 26.28 28.38
N ASP A 82 22.86 27.57 28.37
CA ASP A 82 22.10 28.62 29.02
C ASP A 82 20.65 28.59 28.49
N PHE A 83 19.72 27.97 29.22
CA PHE A 83 18.27 28.11 29.00
C PHE A 83 17.73 29.32 29.79
N SER A 84 18.50 30.42 29.80
CA SER A 84 18.08 31.72 30.34
C SER A 84 17.29 32.57 29.34
N GLY A 85 16.97 32.02 28.16
CA GLY A 85 15.86 32.53 27.38
C GLY A 85 14.60 32.38 28.23
N SER A 86 13.98 33.51 28.59
CA SER A 86 12.62 33.46 29.13
C SER A 86 11.78 32.61 28.19
N THR A 87 10.72 31.96 28.68
CA THR A 87 9.80 31.22 27.78
C THR A 87 9.39 32.08 26.59
N LYS A 88 9.39 33.41 26.75
CA LYS A 88 9.21 34.42 25.71
C LYS A 88 10.34 34.46 24.67
N ASP A 89 11.61 34.34 25.04
CA ASP A 89 12.74 34.39 24.10
C ASP A 89 12.80 33.14 23.21
N ILE A 90 12.50 31.95 23.75
CA ILE A 90 12.38 30.70 22.97
C ILE A 90 11.17 30.76 22.03
N ILE A 91 10.10 31.41 22.48
CA ILE A 91 8.86 31.61 21.73
C ILE A 91 9.07 32.62 20.61
N ASP A 92 9.78 33.72 20.90
CA ASP A 92 10.12 34.76 19.94
C ASP A 92 11.07 34.18 18.87
N GLU A 93 12.01 33.29 19.25
CA GLU A 93 12.84 32.51 18.30
C GLU A 93 12.04 31.53 17.42
N LEU A 94 10.94 30.97 17.93
CA LEU A 94 10.05 30.07 17.19
C LEU A 94 8.96 30.80 16.40
N SER A 95 8.84 32.11 16.56
CA SER A 95 7.77 32.90 15.98
C SER A 95 8.06 33.32 14.53
N ILE A 96 7.11 33.05 13.64
CA ILE A 96 7.20 33.37 12.21
C ILE A 96 6.00 34.24 11.84
N GLU A 97 6.20 35.25 10.98
CA GLU A 97 5.12 36.10 10.46
C GLU A 97 3.96 35.26 9.90
N ASP A 98 2.74 35.54 10.38
CA ASP A 98 1.53 34.78 10.07
C ASP A 98 1.11 34.95 8.60
N THR A 99 1.30 33.89 7.80
CA THR A 99 0.71 33.75 6.46
C THR A 99 -0.56 32.91 6.57
N SER A 100 -1.60 33.52 7.15
CA SER A 100 -2.83 32.92 7.67
C SER A 100 -3.76 32.20 6.67
N GLU A 101 -3.32 31.87 5.45
CA GLU A 101 -4.18 31.25 4.43
C GLU A 101 -4.12 29.71 4.36
N ASN A 102 -3.30 29.02 5.16
CA ASN A 102 -3.01 27.58 4.95
C ASN A 102 -3.19 26.65 6.16
N ALA A 103 -3.75 27.12 7.29
CA ALA A 103 -3.92 26.33 8.52
C ALA A 103 -4.72 25.01 8.34
N TYR A 104 -5.51 24.89 7.28
CA TYR A 104 -6.29 23.69 6.99
C TYR A 104 -5.47 22.48 6.47
N PHE A 105 -4.18 22.66 6.14
CA PHE A 105 -3.29 21.56 5.76
C PHE A 105 -2.76 20.72 6.94
N ILE A 106 -3.01 21.14 8.18
CA ILE A 106 -2.55 20.44 9.39
C ILE A 106 -3.64 19.57 10.02
N ASN A 107 -4.91 19.99 9.94
CA ASN A 107 -6.00 19.43 10.73
C ASN A 107 -6.98 18.54 9.93
N ASP A 108 -6.54 17.90 8.85
CA ASP A 108 -7.37 17.06 7.97
C ASP A 108 -8.63 17.76 7.39
N THR A 109 -8.64 19.09 7.42
CA THR A 109 -9.83 19.88 7.02
C THR A 109 -9.88 20.14 5.51
N TYR A 110 -8.80 19.86 4.77
CA TYR A 110 -8.67 20.13 3.34
C TYR A 110 -9.62 19.27 2.49
N SER A 111 -10.70 19.88 2.01
CA SER A 111 -11.79 19.16 1.31
C SER A 111 -11.65 19.07 -0.20
N ASP A 112 -10.72 19.81 -0.78
CA ASP A 112 -10.74 20.12 -2.22
C ASP A 112 -9.61 19.44 -2.98
N SER A 113 -9.06 18.38 -2.38
CA SER A 113 -7.95 17.61 -2.91
C SER A 113 -8.22 17.07 -4.31
N GLU A 114 -7.21 17.16 -5.18
CA GLU A 114 -7.22 16.50 -6.47
C GLU A 114 -7.11 14.97 -6.30
N LEU A 115 -7.59 14.21 -7.28
CA LEU A 115 -7.58 12.76 -7.30
C LEU A 115 -6.97 12.26 -8.61
N ILE A 116 -6.03 11.32 -8.57
CA ILE A 116 -5.48 10.70 -9.77
C ILE A 116 -5.88 9.23 -9.79
N ILE A 117 -6.57 8.81 -10.83
CA ILE A 117 -6.98 7.42 -11.06
C ILE A 117 -6.24 6.91 -12.29
N GLY A 118 -5.32 5.98 -12.12
CA GLY A 118 -4.76 5.20 -13.22
C GLY A 118 -5.67 4.03 -13.56
N LEU A 119 -5.87 3.75 -14.86
CA LEU A 119 -6.48 2.51 -15.31
C LEU A 119 -5.41 1.59 -15.93
N VAL A 120 -5.46 0.33 -15.55
CA VAL A 120 -4.74 -0.76 -16.23
C VAL A 120 -5.76 -1.75 -16.75
N GLY A 121 -5.79 -1.92 -18.06
CA GLY A 121 -6.67 -2.86 -18.73
C GLY A 121 -5.95 -3.50 -19.90
N THR A 122 -6.28 -4.75 -20.17
CA THR A 122 -5.84 -5.47 -21.37
C THR A 122 -6.33 -4.76 -22.62
N ILE A 123 -5.60 -4.95 -23.72
CA ILE A 123 -6.15 -4.64 -25.04
C ILE A 123 -7.46 -5.42 -25.28
N GLY A 124 -8.46 -4.72 -25.81
CA GLY A 124 -9.80 -5.25 -26.03
C GLY A 124 -10.79 -4.98 -24.90
N THR A 125 -10.38 -4.30 -23.83
CA THR A 125 -11.27 -3.82 -22.77
C THR A 125 -11.81 -2.42 -23.08
N ASP A 126 -13.11 -2.20 -22.87
CA ASP A 126 -13.76 -0.88 -23.02
C ASP A 126 -13.47 0.03 -21.81
N LEU A 127 -12.22 0.50 -21.72
CA LEU A 127 -11.81 1.49 -20.74
C LEU A 127 -12.56 2.84 -20.83
N PRO A 128 -13.01 3.31 -22.02
CA PRO A 128 -13.92 4.44 -22.11
C PRO A 128 -15.21 4.27 -21.29
N GLU A 129 -15.87 3.11 -21.34
CA GLU A 129 -17.06 2.83 -20.51
C GLU A 129 -16.73 2.93 -19.01
N VAL A 130 -15.62 2.33 -18.57
CA VAL A 130 -15.13 2.42 -17.17
C VAL A 130 -14.89 3.87 -16.75
N SER A 131 -14.20 4.65 -17.60
CA SER A 131 -13.88 6.06 -17.34
C SER A 131 -15.13 6.92 -17.22
N LYS A 132 -16.15 6.62 -18.05
CA LYS A 132 -17.46 7.29 -17.98
C LYS A 132 -18.17 6.99 -16.65
N LEU A 133 -18.20 5.73 -16.21
CA LEU A 133 -18.84 5.35 -14.94
C LEU A 133 -18.14 5.97 -13.73
N ILE A 134 -16.80 6.04 -13.75
CA ILE A 134 -16.00 6.75 -12.75
C ILE A 134 -16.38 8.23 -12.75
N THR A 135 -16.40 8.85 -13.92
CA THR A 135 -16.79 10.27 -14.09
C THR A 135 -18.18 10.56 -13.54
N ASP A 136 -19.16 9.72 -13.87
CA ASP A 136 -20.53 9.91 -13.43
C ASP A 136 -20.71 9.77 -11.92
N ARG A 137 -19.93 8.89 -11.27
CA ARG A 137 -19.93 8.80 -9.80
C ARG A 137 -19.16 9.95 -9.16
N LEU A 138 -18.04 10.41 -9.75
CA LEU A 138 -17.28 11.55 -9.23
C LEU A 138 -18.07 12.86 -9.23
N LYS A 139 -18.98 13.05 -10.20
CA LYS A 139 -19.92 14.19 -10.21
C LYS A 139 -20.76 14.28 -8.94
N THR A 140 -21.16 13.15 -8.34
CA THR A 140 -21.97 13.18 -7.10
C THR A 140 -21.17 13.69 -5.90
N PHE A 141 -19.84 13.60 -5.96
CA PHE A 141 -18.90 14.16 -4.99
C PHE A 141 -18.49 15.60 -5.32
N LYS A 142 -19.13 16.24 -6.31
CA LYS A 142 -18.78 17.55 -6.86
C LYS A 142 -17.36 17.60 -7.45
N TYR A 143 -16.90 16.49 -8.04
CA TYR A 143 -15.63 16.46 -8.75
C TYR A 143 -15.83 16.70 -10.26
N GLU A 144 -14.95 17.53 -10.82
CA GLU A 144 -14.74 17.60 -12.27
C GLU A 144 -13.71 16.56 -12.68
N THR A 145 -13.80 16.06 -13.91
CA THR A 145 -12.93 14.98 -14.39
C THR A 145 -12.25 15.31 -15.70
N GLN A 146 -10.95 15.02 -15.79
CA GLN A 146 -10.16 15.14 -17.00
C GLN A 146 -9.57 13.78 -17.38
N ASN A 147 -9.78 13.36 -18.61
CA ASN A 147 -9.26 12.08 -19.12
C ASN A 147 -7.94 12.33 -19.87
N ILE A 148 -6.92 11.55 -19.55
CA ILE A 148 -5.59 11.59 -20.17
C ILE A 148 -5.32 10.24 -20.79
N LYS A 149 -5.26 10.18 -22.12
CA LYS A 149 -4.93 8.96 -22.86
C LYS A 149 -3.44 8.91 -23.18
N ILE A 150 -2.70 7.98 -22.57
CA ILE A 150 -1.26 7.79 -22.79
C ILE A 150 -0.95 7.67 -24.29
N SER A 151 -1.76 6.91 -25.05
CA SER A 151 -1.53 6.77 -26.49
C SER A 151 -1.69 8.10 -27.24
N THR A 152 -2.85 8.74 -27.16
CA THR A 152 -3.17 9.89 -28.04
C THR A 152 -2.68 11.22 -27.49
N ASP A 153 -2.54 11.35 -26.18
CA ASP A 153 -2.25 12.63 -25.54
C ASP A 153 -0.78 12.72 -25.11
N ILE A 154 -0.10 11.58 -24.95
CA ILE A 154 1.33 11.54 -24.61
C ILE A 154 2.14 11.03 -25.80
N ILE A 155 2.02 9.75 -26.17
CA ILE A 155 2.85 9.12 -27.22
C ILE A 155 2.72 9.87 -28.55
N ALA A 156 1.52 10.27 -28.96
CA ALA A 156 1.34 11.02 -30.22
C ALA A 156 1.94 12.44 -30.20
N ASN A 157 2.19 13.02 -29.01
CA ASN A 157 2.70 14.38 -28.85
C ASN A 157 4.22 14.43 -28.67
N ILE A 158 4.82 13.42 -28.03
CA ILE A 158 6.28 13.35 -27.81
C ILE A 158 6.98 12.37 -28.75
N GLY A 159 6.22 11.49 -29.41
CA GLY A 159 6.68 10.52 -30.39
C GLY A 159 6.13 10.80 -31.78
N ASN A 160 6.36 9.85 -32.69
CA ASN A 160 5.89 9.91 -34.07
C ASN A 160 5.29 8.56 -34.52
N PRO A 161 4.21 8.08 -33.86
CA PRO A 161 3.55 6.84 -34.28
C PRO A 161 2.92 7.00 -35.67
N SER A 162 2.92 5.92 -36.44
CA SER A 162 2.32 5.89 -37.77
C SER A 162 0.82 6.18 -37.71
N LYS A 163 0.37 7.13 -38.55
CA LYS A 163 -1.04 7.46 -38.72
C LYS A 163 -1.67 6.53 -39.75
N ASN A 164 -1.78 5.26 -39.40
CA ASN A 164 -2.43 4.25 -40.24
C ASN A 164 -3.94 4.17 -39.96
N THR A 165 -4.73 3.83 -40.98
CA THR A 165 -6.18 3.63 -40.88
C THR A 165 -6.55 2.23 -40.39
N HIS A 166 -5.68 1.24 -40.56
CA HIS A 166 -5.91 -0.12 -40.05
C HIS A 166 -5.59 -0.21 -38.55
N GLU A 167 -6.57 -0.63 -37.74
CA GLU A 167 -6.47 -0.64 -36.27
C GLU A 167 -5.31 -1.50 -35.76
N PHE A 168 -5.01 -2.65 -36.38
CA PHE A 168 -3.90 -3.50 -35.96
C PHE A 168 -2.55 -2.78 -36.11
N GLU A 169 -2.31 -2.17 -37.26
CA GLU A 169 -1.06 -1.46 -37.56
C GLU A 169 -0.96 -0.18 -36.73
N ARG A 170 -2.07 0.53 -36.56
CA ARG A 170 -2.15 1.71 -35.68
C ARG A 170 -1.75 1.33 -34.25
N ILE A 171 -2.41 0.34 -33.65
CA ILE A 171 -2.11 -0.07 -32.27
C ILE A 171 -0.66 -0.54 -32.15
N SER A 172 -0.20 -1.42 -33.06
CA SER A 172 1.18 -1.91 -33.05
C SER A 172 2.20 -0.77 -33.11
N SER A 173 1.94 0.26 -33.93
CA SER A 173 2.81 1.43 -34.02
C SER A 173 2.84 2.24 -32.72
N TYR A 174 1.73 2.40 -32.01
CA TYR A 174 1.74 3.03 -30.68
C TYR A 174 2.51 2.20 -29.64
N MET A 175 2.41 0.87 -29.70
CA MET A 175 3.17 -0.02 -28.81
C MET A 175 4.67 0.10 -29.07
N GLU A 176 5.09 0.05 -30.34
CA GLU A 176 6.49 0.22 -30.76
C GLU A 176 7.04 1.58 -30.37
N GLU A 177 6.25 2.62 -30.59
CA GLU A 177 6.66 3.98 -30.25
C GLU A 177 6.80 4.18 -28.74
N GLY A 178 5.89 3.60 -27.94
CA GLY A 178 6.02 3.57 -26.49
C GLY A 178 7.31 2.88 -26.04
N ASN A 179 7.63 1.73 -26.63
CA ASN A 179 8.86 1.00 -26.33
C ASN A 179 10.12 1.77 -26.76
N ARG A 180 10.07 2.45 -27.91
CA ARG A 180 11.14 3.32 -28.41
C ARG A 180 11.40 4.48 -27.45
N LEU A 181 10.35 5.18 -27.01
CA LEU A 181 10.45 6.29 -26.07
C LEU A 181 11.07 5.86 -24.73
N ARG A 182 10.67 4.70 -24.19
CA ARG A 182 11.28 4.14 -22.97
C ARG A 182 12.75 3.81 -23.19
N LYS A 183 13.10 3.18 -24.32
CA LYS A 183 14.47 2.79 -24.66
C LYS A 183 15.40 4.00 -24.85
N GLU A 184 14.96 5.01 -25.59
CA GLU A 184 15.77 6.21 -25.87
C GLU A 184 15.96 7.08 -24.64
N SER A 185 14.94 7.18 -23.78
CA SER A 185 15.04 7.88 -22.50
C SER A 185 15.77 7.08 -21.42
N GLN A 186 15.98 5.77 -21.63
CA GLN A 186 16.43 4.82 -20.61
C GLN A 186 15.56 4.87 -19.34
N ASP A 187 14.27 5.22 -19.48
CA ASP A 187 13.31 5.33 -18.38
C ASP A 187 12.00 4.65 -18.73
N ASN A 188 11.74 3.51 -18.09
CA ASN A 188 10.49 2.75 -18.25
C ASN A 188 9.22 3.49 -17.81
N SER A 189 9.37 4.63 -17.13
CA SER A 189 8.28 5.47 -16.64
C SER A 189 8.09 6.78 -17.41
N ILE A 190 8.79 6.98 -18.54
CA ILE A 190 8.73 8.22 -19.33
C ILE A 190 7.30 8.64 -19.70
N LEU A 191 6.42 7.68 -19.98
CA LEU A 191 5.02 7.94 -20.33
C LEU A 191 4.21 8.45 -19.12
N ALA A 192 4.51 7.99 -17.91
CA ALA A 192 3.94 8.52 -16.67
C ALA A 192 4.43 9.95 -16.40
N LEU A 193 5.70 10.27 -16.69
CA LEU A 193 6.20 11.64 -16.62
C LEU A 193 5.46 12.56 -17.61
N GLY A 194 5.19 12.08 -18.82
CA GLY A 194 4.36 12.77 -19.79
C GLY A 194 2.94 13.06 -19.26
N ALA A 195 2.29 12.06 -18.66
CA ALA A 195 0.97 12.24 -18.04
C ALA A 195 1.02 13.30 -16.91
N ALA A 196 2.03 13.25 -16.05
CA ALA A 196 2.21 14.23 -14.98
C ALA A 196 2.46 15.65 -15.52
N ALA A 197 3.23 15.78 -16.61
CA ALA A 197 3.46 17.04 -17.29
C ALA A 197 2.16 17.60 -17.92
N GLN A 198 1.31 16.74 -18.48
CA GLN A 198 0.00 17.14 -18.99
C GLN A 198 -0.94 17.61 -17.87
N ILE A 199 -0.96 16.90 -16.73
CA ILE A 199 -1.71 17.32 -15.53
C ILE A 199 -1.21 18.70 -15.07
N ASN A 200 0.11 18.87 -14.93
CA ASN A 200 0.70 20.15 -14.55
C ASN A 200 0.31 21.28 -15.51
N LYS A 201 0.35 21.03 -16.82
CA LYS A 201 -0.05 22.01 -17.84
C LYS A 201 -1.51 22.44 -17.69
N SER A 202 -2.41 21.53 -17.30
CA SER A 202 -3.85 21.82 -17.12
C SER A 202 -4.12 22.82 -15.99
N ARG A 203 -3.24 22.90 -14.99
CA ARG A 203 -3.35 23.81 -13.84
C ARG A 203 -3.07 25.28 -14.18
N GLY A 204 -2.29 25.55 -15.24
CA GLY A 204 -1.95 26.90 -15.69
C GLY A 204 -1.01 27.68 -14.74
N LYS A 205 -1.47 28.03 -13.54
CA LYS A 205 -0.77 28.85 -12.54
C LYS A 205 -0.05 28.06 -11.43
N GLN A 206 0.22 26.77 -11.64
CA GLN A 206 0.81 25.86 -10.64
C GLN A 206 0.00 25.71 -9.32
N GLU A 207 -1.25 26.16 -9.29
CA GLU A 207 -2.17 25.90 -8.17
C GLU A 207 -2.95 24.58 -8.39
N PRO A 208 -3.33 23.87 -7.31
CA PRO A 208 -4.16 22.68 -7.42
C PRO A 208 -5.57 23.03 -7.92
N LEU A 209 -6.13 22.21 -8.81
CA LEU A 209 -7.51 22.36 -9.24
C LEU A 209 -8.46 21.81 -8.17
N ARG A 210 -9.28 22.67 -7.58
CA ARG A 210 -10.23 22.25 -6.53
C ARG A 210 -11.15 21.15 -7.06
N ARG A 211 -11.23 20.03 -6.31
CA ARG A 211 -12.10 18.88 -6.60
C ARG A 211 -12.00 18.41 -8.06
N ASN A 212 -10.78 18.32 -8.59
CA ASN A 212 -10.55 17.76 -9.92
C ASN A 212 -9.99 16.34 -9.82
N ALA A 213 -10.47 15.46 -10.69
CA ALA A 213 -9.96 14.11 -10.84
C ALA A 213 -9.35 13.90 -12.23
N PHE A 214 -8.16 13.33 -12.28
CA PHE A 214 -7.46 12.98 -13.52
C PHE A 214 -7.50 11.47 -13.72
N ILE A 215 -8.06 11.02 -14.84
CA ILE A 215 -8.15 9.59 -15.20
C ILE A 215 -7.09 9.30 -16.27
N VAL A 216 -6.08 8.50 -15.94
CA VAL A 216 -4.95 8.18 -16.82
C VAL A 216 -5.12 6.80 -17.46
N ASN A 217 -5.28 6.78 -18.78
CA ASN A 217 -5.69 5.61 -19.57
C ASN A 217 -4.67 5.30 -20.69
N SER A 218 -4.02 4.15 -20.76
CA SER A 218 -3.89 3.11 -19.74
C SER A 218 -2.41 2.92 -19.45
N LEU A 219 -2.11 2.53 -18.22
CA LEU A 219 -0.75 2.22 -17.78
C LEU A 219 -0.41 0.79 -18.19
N LYS A 220 0.82 0.57 -18.65
CA LYS A 220 1.28 -0.68 -19.26
C LYS A 220 2.62 -1.17 -18.72
N SER A 221 3.28 -0.38 -17.87
CA SER A 221 4.51 -0.77 -17.19
C SER A 221 4.44 -0.56 -15.67
N PRO A 222 4.99 -1.47 -14.85
CA PRO A 222 5.12 -1.29 -13.40
C PRO A 222 5.83 0.02 -13.02
N ALA A 223 6.82 0.44 -13.82
CA ALA A 223 7.58 1.66 -13.56
C ALA A 223 6.71 2.92 -13.67
N GLU A 224 5.72 2.94 -14.57
CA GLU A 224 4.77 4.05 -14.73
C GLU A 224 3.92 4.21 -13.47
N VAL A 225 3.39 3.11 -12.95
CA VAL A 225 2.60 3.08 -11.71
C VAL A 225 3.43 3.54 -10.52
N GLN A 226 4.64 3.01 -10.38
CA GLN A 226 5.56 3.40 -9.30
C GLN A 226 5.92 4.89 -9.37
N LYS A 227 6.12 5.44 -10.57
CA LYS A 227 6.43 6.87 -10.73
C LYS A 227 5.23 7.74 -10.35
N LEU A 228 4.03 7.42 -10.81
CA LEU A 228 2.82 8.19 -10.44
C LEU A 228 2.55 8.12 -8.93
N ARG A 229 2.79 6.96 -8.30
CA ARG A 229 2.73 6.83 -6.83
C ARG A 229 3.74 7.73 -6.12
N LYS A 230 4.96 7.84 -6.62
CA LYS A 230 5.96 8.75 -6.04
C LYS A 230 5.58 10.22 -6.21
N ILE A 231 4.95 10.59 -7.34
CA ILE A 231 4.56 11.98 -7.62
C ILE A 231 3.33 12.39 -6.79
N TYR A 232 2.31 11.53 -6.73
CA TYR A 232 1.00 11.88 -6.15
C TYR A 232 0.73 11.24 -4.78
N SER A 233 1.63 10.39 -4.29
CA SER A 233 1.56 9.74 -2.97
C SER A 233 0.19 9.12 -2.68
N ASP A 234 -0.52 9.66 -1.68
CA ASP A 234 -1.85 9.24 -1.21
C ASP A 234 -3.01 9.62 -2.15
N GLY A 235 -2.76 10.46 -3.15
CA GLY A 235 -3.73 10.92 -4.14
C GLY A 235 -3.84 10.06 -5.39
N PHE A 236 -3.02 9.01 -5.54
CA PHE A 236 -3.03 8.12 -6.70
C PHE A 236 -3.57 6.72 -6.39
N PHE A 237 -4.57 6.31 -7.17
CA PHE A 237 -5.18 5.00 -7.12
C PHE A 237 -5.15 4.31 -8.48
N LEU A 238 -4.81 3.02 -8.50
CA LEU A 238 -4.81 2.21 -9.71
C LEU A 238 -6.00 1.25 -9.72
N ILE A 239 -6.79 1.27 -10.80
CA ILE A 239 -7.90 0.33 -11.01
C ILE A 239 -7.50 -0.64 -12.13
N GLY A 240 -7.43 -1.93 -11.76
CA GLY A 240 -7.24 -3.05 -12.67
C GLY A 240 -8.58 -3.51 -13.22
N VAL A 241 -8.72 -3.47 -14.55
CA VAL A 241 -9.93 -3.89 -15.26
C VAL A 241 -9.69 -5.26 -15.89
N HIS A 242 -10.31 -6.28 -15.29
CA HIS A 242 -10.33 -7.62 -15.87
C HIS A 242 -11.37 -7.71 -16.98
N ALA A 243 -11.03 -8.37 -18.08
CA ALA A 243 -11.98 -8.74 -19.12
C ALA A 243 -11.62 -10.12 -19.66
N ASP A 244 -12.64 -10.96 -19.85
CA ASP A 244 -12.46 -12.33 -20.30
C ASP A 244 -11.75 -12.40 -21.67
N HIS A 245 -10.89 -13.42 -21.84
CA HIS A 245 -10.12 -13.61 -23.05
C HIS A 245 -11.00 -13.69 -24.30
N THR A 246 -12.12 -14.40 -24.23
CA THR A 246 -13.07 -14.56 -25.33
C THR A 246 -13.64 -13.22 -25.75
N ARG A 247 -14.09 -12.42 -24.78
CA ARG A 247 -14.65 -11.08 -25.03
C ARG A 247 -13.65 -10.14 -25.68
N ARG A 248 -12.39 -10.17 -25.23
CA ARG A 248 -11.31 -9.36 -25.82
C ARG A 248 -11.04 -9.75 -27.27
N HIS A 249 -11.00 -11.05 -27.55
CA HIS A 249 -10.91 -11.56 -28.92
C HIS A 249 -12.09 -11.11 -29.78
N GLU A 250 -13.31 -11.24 -29.27
CA GLU A 250 -14.51 -10.82 -29.99
C GLU A 250 -14.50 -9.32 -30.28
N TYR A 251 -14.11 -8.47 -29.33
CA TYR A 251 -14.00 -7.03 -29.55
C TYR A 251 -12.95 -6.70 -30.63
N LEU A 252 -11.75 -7.30 -30.56
CA LEU A 252 -10.70 -7.04 -31.55
C LEU A 252 -11.08 -7.54 -32.96
N THR A 253 -11.78 -8.66 -33.05
CA THR A 253 -12.14 -9.26 -34.34
C THR A 253 -13.42 -8.66 -34.93
N LYS A 254 -14.48 -8.49 -34.13
CA LYS A 254 -15.80 -7.99 -34.58
C LYS A 254 -15.85 -6.47 -34.64
N ASP A 255 -15.35 -5.77 -33.62
CA ASP A 255 -15.50 -4.30 -33.52
C ASP A 255 -14.31 -3.55 -34.11
N LYS A 256 -13.12 -4.17 -34.12
CA LYS A 256 -11.89 -3.60 -34.69
C LYS A 256 -11.45 -4.23 -36.01
N SER A 257 -12.25 -5.15 -36.55
CA SER A 257 -12.05 -5.78 -37.86
C SER A 257 -10.67 -6.43 -38.05
N MET A 258 -10.12 -7.06 -37.00
CA MET A 258 -8.85 -7.78 -37.05
C MET A 258 -9.04 -9.27 -37.35
N SER A 259 -8.02 -9.93 -37.90
CA SER A 259 -7.97 -11.39 -37.98
C SER A 259 -7.78 -12.03 -36.59
N GLN A 260 -8.09 -13.32 -36.45
CA GLN A 260 -7.86 -14.06 -35.20
C GLN A 260 -6.37 -14.08 -34.81
N GLU A 261 -5.48 -14.24 -35.79
CA GLU A 261 -4.03 -14.21 -35.57
C GLU A 261 -3.56 -12.82 -35.14
N GLN A 262 -4.08 -11.77 -35.76
CA GLN A 262 -3.76 -10.38 -35.40
C GLN A 262 -4.19 -10.06 -33.96
N ALA A 263 -5.42 -10.44 -33.59
CA ALA A 263 -5.93 -10.26 -32.23
C ALA A 263 -5.09 -11.04 -31.20
N SER A 264 -4.78 -12.31 -31.48
CA SER A 264 -3.94 -13.16 -30.62
C SER A 264 -2.57 -12.52 -30.38
N ARG A 265 -1.90 -12.08 -31.46
CA ARG A 265 -0.58 -11.45 -31.38
C ARG A 265 -0.59 -10.19 -30.53
N LEU A 266 -1.60 -9.32 -30.68
CA LEU A 266 -1.69 -8.11 -29.87
C LEU A 266 -1.96 -8.43 -28.40
N ILE A 267 -2.80 -9.43 -28.10
CA ILE A 267 -3.10 -9.84 -26.73
C ILE A 267 -1.86 -10.41 -26.04
N GLU A 268 -1.13 -11.30 -26.72
CA GLU A 268 0.10 -11.88 -26.18
C GLU A 268 1.17 -10.81 -25.95
N ARG A 269 1.34 -9.90 -26.93
CA ARG A 269 2.27 -8.78 -26.84
C ARG A 269 1.90 -7.79 -25.72
N ASP A 270 0.62 -7.44 -25.58
CA ASP A 270 0.16 -6.51 -24.52
C ASP A 270 0.38 -7.09 -23.12
N ALA A 271 0.21 -8.41 -22.96
CA ALA A 271 0.31 -9.06 -21.66
C ALA A 271 1.73 -8.99 -21.07
N ASP A 272 2.75 -9.33 -21.86
CA ASP A 272 4.15 -9.43 -21.44
C ASP A 272 5.12 -9.53 -22.63
N GLU A 273 5.74 -8.42 -23.02
CA GLU A 273 6.90 -8.39 -23.93
C GLU A 273 8.15 -8.88 -23.20
N ARG A 274 9.09 -9.55 -23.90
CA ARG A 274 10.31 -10.10 -23.28
C ARG A 274 11.41 -9.06 -23.14
N GLU A 275 11.27 -7.97 -23.87
CA GLU A 275 12.15 -6.83 -23.93
C GLU A 275 12.01 -5.96 -22.68
N GLU A 276 13.14 -5.50 -22.14
CA GLU A 276 13.19 -4.66 -20.92
C GLU A 276 12.33 -3.38 -21.00
N TYR A 277 12.24 -2.80 -22.19
CA TYR A 277 11.47 -1.57 -22.46
C TYR A 277 10.08 -1.85 -23.06
N GLY A 278 9.67 -3.11 -23.05
CA GLY A 278 8.38 -3.57 -23.55
C GLY A 278 7.21 -3.27 -22.63
N GLN A 279 6.04 -3.76 -23.01
CA GLN A 279 4.84 -3.73 -22.18
C GLN A 279 4.79 -4.93 -21.24
N HIS A 280 4.45 -4.64 -19.99
CA HIS A 280 4.30 -5.63 -18.93
C HIS A 280 2.96 -5.40 -18.22
N THR A 281 1.87 -5.42 -18.99
CA THR A 281 0.51 -5.09 -18.49
C THR A 281 0.08 -6.04 -17.38
N ARG A 282 0.46 -7.33 -17.47
CA ARG A 282 0.20 -8.30 -16.40
C ARG A 282 0.81 -7.88 -15.07
N ASP A 283 2.09 -7.55 -15.08
CA ASP A 283 2.83 -7.16 -13.87
C ASP A 283 2.35 -5.78 -13.37
N THR A 284 1.89 -4.92 -14.28
CA THR A 284 1.25 -3.64 -13.95
C THR A 284 -0.10 -3.83 -13.26
N TYR A 285 -0.92 -4.78 -13.74
CA TYR A 285 -2.24 -5.08 -13.18
C TYR A 285 -2.16 -5.50 -11.72
N HIS A 286 -1.15 -6.28 -11.35
CA HIS A 286 -0.89 -6.71 -9.97
C HIS A 286 -0.74 -5.57 -8.98
N LEU A 287 -0.25 -4.43 -9.45
CA LEU A 287 -0.07 -3.26 -8.60
C LEU A 287 -1.40 -2.58 -8.26
N SER A 288 -2.53 -3.01 -8.82
CA SER A 288 -3.81 -2.31 -8.65
C SER A 288 -4.29 -2.25 -7.22
N ASP A 289 -4.92 -1.12 -6.90
CA ASP A 289 -5.60 -0.87 -5.63
C ASP A 289 -6.99 -1.44 -5.59
N PHE A 290 -7.60 -1.55 -6.77
CA PHE A 290 -8.93 -2.09 -6.95
C PHE A 290 -8.94 -2.96 -8.19
N PHE A 291 -9.70 -4.05 -8.12
CA PHE A 291 -9.88 -4.98 -9.22
C PHE A 291 -11.36 -5.02 -9.57
N ILE A 292 -11.70 -4.78 -10.83
CA ILE A 292 -13.07 -4.77 -11.33
C ILE A 292 -13.22 -5.72 -12.52
N ASP A 293 -14.42 -6.28 -12.66
CA ASP A 293 -14.74 -7.23 -13.73
C ASP A 293 -15.58 -6.57 -14.82
N TYR A 294 -15.05 -6.58 -16.05
CA TYR A 294 -15.73 -6.17 -17.27
C TYR A 294 -16.24 -7.39 -18.04
N ASN A 295 -17.35 -7.96 -17.55
CA ASN A 295 -18.00 -9.13 -18.15
C ASN A 295 -19.22 -8.79 -19.04
N GLY A 296 -19.40 -7.51 -19.40
CA GLY A 296 -20.53 -7.05 -20.20
C GLY A 296 -21.82 -6.78 -19.41
N ASN A 297 -21.84 -7.00 -18.10
CA ASN A 297 -22.92 -6.54 -17.24
C ASN A 297 -22.61 -5.12 -16.71
N SER A 298 -23.12 -4.11 -17.41
CA SER A 298 -22.89 -2.69 -17.07
C SER A 298 -23.40 -2.31 -15.67
N ASP A 299 -24.48 -2.94 -15.18
CA ASP A 299 -25.01 -2.68 -13.82
C ASP A 299 -24.06 -3.23 -12.73
N SER A 300 -23.53 -4.44 -12.94
CA SER A 300 -22.51 -5.01 -12.07
C SER A 300 -21.24 -4.14 -12.03
N LEU A 301 -20.73 -3.75 -13.20
CA LEU A 301 -19.55 -2.88 -13.32
C LEU A 301 -19.76 -1.54 -12.60
N LYS A 302 -20.91 -0.91 -12.82
CA LYS A 302 -21.32 0.33 -12.15
C LYS A 302 -21.32 0.18 -10.63
N LYS A 303 -21.92 -0.89 -10.09
CA LYS A 303 -21.96 -1.16 -8.64
C LYS A 303 -20.56 -1.36 -8.04
N GLN A 304 -19.67 -2.03 -8.76
CA GLN A 304 -18.27 -2.21 -8.34
C GLN A 304 -17.54 -0.87 -8.25
N ILE A 305 -17.59 -0.06 -9.32
CA ILE A 305 -16.97 1.27 -9.37
C ILE A 305 -17.55 2.20 -8.30
N TRP A 306 -18.88 2.19 -8.11
CA TRP A 306 -19.54 3.03 -7.12
C TRP A 306 -19.11 2.67 -5.70
N ARG A 307 -19.02 1.39 -5.37
CA ARG A 307 -18.54 0.96 -4.06
C ARG A 307 -17.09 1.39 -3.80
N ILE A 308 -16.23 1.30 -4.80
CA ILE A 308 -14.83 1.76 -4.72
C ILE A 308 -14.77 3.25 -4.39
N LEU A 309 -15.48 4.07 -5.16
CA LEU A 309 -15.46 5.52 -4.96
C LEU A 309 -16.11 5.90 -3.63
N ASP A 310 -17.20 5.27 -3.22
CA ASP A 310 -17.80 5.50 -1.89
C ASP A 310 -16.81 5.22 -0.75
N LEU A 311 -15.98 4.18 -0.87
CA LEU A 311 -14.91 3.89 0.09
C LEU A 311 -13.82 4.97 0.08
N LEU A 312 -13.36 5.39 -1.11
CA LEU A 312 -12.37 6.47 -1.26
C LEU A 312 -12.85 7.78 -0.64
N PHE A 313 -14.15 8.05 -0.68
CA PHE A 313 -14.79 9.23 -0.10
C PHE A 313 -15.30 9.02 1.33
N GLY A 314 -14.84 7.97 2.00
CA GLY A 314 -15.00 7.78 3.45
C GLY A 314 -16.42 7.41 3.89
N LYS A 315 -17.21 6.74 3.04
CA LYS A 315 -18.56 6.29 3.41
C LYS A 315 -18.52 5.37 4.65
N PRO A 316 -19.12 5.72 5.79
CA PRO A 316 -18.77 5.13 7.09
C PRO A 316 -19.19 3.67 7.32
N TYR A 317 -20.04 3.11 6.45
CA TYR A 317 -20.69 1.81 6.69
C TYR A 317 -20.32 0.74 5.68
N ILE A 318 -19.37 1.02 4.77
CA ILE A 318 -18.87 -0.01 3.86
C ILE A 318 -17.84 -0.85 4.61
N THR A 319 -18.08 -2.16 4.63
CA THR A 319 -17.20 -3.17 5.22
C THR A 319 -16.59 -4.06 4.12
N PRO A 320 -15.46 -4.73 4.38
CA PRO A 320 -14.86 -5.63 3.40
C PRO A 320 -15.80 -6.80 3.10
N THR A 321 -15.82 -7.23 1.85
CA THR A 321 -16.40 -8.54 1.51
C THR A 321 -15.53 -9.65 2.06
N PHE A 322 -16.07 -10.87 2.14
CA PHE A 322 -15.27 -12.01 2.58
C PHE A 322 -14.10 -12.30 1.62
N ASP A 323 -14.30 -12.13 0.32
CA ASP A 323 -13.23 -12.31 -0.67
C ASP A 323 -12.13 -11.26 -0.50
N GLU A 324 -12.48 -10.00 -0.23
CA GLU A 324 -11.50 -8.93 0.06
C GLU A 324 -10.70 -9.25 1.32
N TYR A 325 -11.37 -9.72 2.39
CA TYR A 325 -10.70 -10.11 3.62
C TYR A 325 -9.78 -11.33 3.40
N ALA A 326 -10.26 -12.38 2.75
CA ALA A 326 -9.47 -13.58 2.48
C ALA A 326 -8.26 -13.29 1.59
N MET A 327 -8.42 -12.44 0.57
CA MET A 327 -7.33 -12.02 -0.30
C MET A 327 -6.31 -11.12 0.43
N PHE A 328 -6.78 -10.22 1.30
CA PHE A 328 -5.88 -9.47 2.18
C PHE A 328 -5.08 -10.39 3.10
N MET A 329 -5.69 -11.44 3.64
CA MET A 329 -4.99 -12.43 4.47
C MET A 329 -3.98 -13.26 3.67
N ALA A 330 -4.26 -13.58 2.41
CA ALA A 330 -3.30 -14.22 1.50
C ALA A 330 -2.11 -13.32 1.22
N PHE A 331 -2.34 -12.04 0.96
CA PHE A 331 -1.26 -11.07 0.82
C PHE A 331 -0.48 -10.88 2.13
N SER A 332 -1.15 -10.77 3.27
CA SER A 332 -0.47 -10.68 4.57
C SER A 332 0.40 -11.91 4.83
N ALA A 333 -0.03 -13.09 4.41
CA ALA A 333 0.77 -14.30 4.48
C ALA A 333 1.99 -14.23 3.54
N SER A 334 1.85 -13.66 2.33
CA SER A 334 2.96 -13.57 1.36
C SER A 334 4.15 -12.75 1.86
N LEU A 335 3.92 -11.75 2.72
CA LEU A 335 4.95 -10.86 3.25
C LEU A 335 6.06 -11.58 4.03
N ARG A 336 5.81 -12.82 4.49
CA ARG A 336 6.82 -13.63 5.17
C ARG A 336 7.82 -14.32 4.25
N SER A 337 7.49 -14.42 2.96
CA SER A 337 8.27 -15.18 1.98
C SER A 337 9.64 -14.55 1.82
N ALA A 338 10.66 -15.40 1.86
CA ALA A 338 12.05 -15.05 1.55
C ALA A 338 12.53 -15.64 0.21
N ASP A 339 11.59 -16.05 -0.65
CA ASP A 339 11.88 -16.52 -2.00
C ASP A 339 12.55 -15.41 -2.82
N LEU A 340 13.63 -15.76 -3.52
CA LEU A 340 14.46 -14.82 -4.28
C LEU A 340 13.77 -14.28 -5.54
N SER A 341 12.71 -14.93 -6.01
CA SER A 341 11.97 -14.57 -7.22
C SER A 341 10.75 -13.71 -6.91
N ARG A 342 9.82 -14.19 -6.06
CA ARG A 342 8.52 -13.52 -5.83
C ARG A 342 7.99 -13.81 -4.43
N GLN A 343 7.25 -12.87 -3.85
CA GLN A 343 6.45 -13.11 -2.64
C GLN A 343 5.01 -13.48 -3.02
N VAL A 344 4.63 -14.73 -2.78
CA VAL A 344 3.31 -15.29 -3.08
C VAL A 344 2.68 -15.83 -1.80
N GLY A 345 1.39 -15.58 -1.63
CA GLY A 345 0.64 -16.05 -0.47
C GLY A 345 -0.69 -16.68 -0.89
N ALA A 346 -1.16 -17.60 -0.06
CA ALA A 346 -2.41 -18.30 -0.25
C ALA A 346 -3.14 -18.53 1.08
N VAL A 347 -4.46 -18.61 1.02
CA VAL A 347 -5.34 -18.90 2.15
C VAL A 347 -6.39 -19.90 1.74
N LEU A 348 -6.61 -20.92 2.56
CA LEU A 348 -7.77 -21.80 2.44
C LEU A 348 -8.88 -21.32 3.36
N THR A 349 -10.11 -21.38 2.85
CA THR A 349 -11.30 -21.02 3.61
C THR A 349 -12.39 -22.06 3.45
N LYS A 350 -13.18 -22.26 4.50
CA LYS A 350 -14.37 -23.12 4.49
C LYS A 350 -15.45 -22.47 5.33
N ASN A 351 -16.68 -22.42 4.82
CA ASN A 351 -17.82 -21.76 5.50
C ASN A 351 -17.53 -20.31 5.93
N ARG A 352 -16.81 -19.54 5.10
CA ARG A 352 -16.35 -18.18 5.42
C ARG A 352 -15.46 -18.09 6.68
N CYS A 353 -14.71 -19.15 6.97
CA CYS A 353 -13.66 -19.15 7.98
C CYS A 353 -12.33 -19.49 7.31
N ILE A 354 -11.25 -18.81 7.73
CA ILE A 354 -9.89 -19.17 7.33
C ILE A 354 -9.50 -20.45 8.06
N ILE A 355 -9.04 -21.46 7.32
CA ILE A 355 -8.63 -22.76 7.87
C ILE A 355 -7.12 -22.99 7.81
N SER A 356 -6.42 -22.37 6.86
CA SER A 356 -4.96 -22.36 6.81
C SER A 356 -4.44 -21.21 5.94
N THR A 357 -3.17 -20.90 6.13
CA THR A 357 -2.42 -19.94 5.32
C THR A 357 -1.17 -20.62 4.75
N GLY A 358 -0.67 -20.10 3.64
CA GLY A 358 0.56 -20.54 3.00
C GLY A 358 1.30 -19.36 2.37
N ALA A 359 2.61 -19.45 2.33
CA ALA A 359 3.48 -18.55 1.59
C ALA A 359 4.51 -19.40 0.84
N ASN A 360 5.04 -18.91 -0.28
CA ASN A 360 6.12 -19.62 -0.93
C ASN A 360 7.42 -19.44 -0.15
N ASP A 361 8.00 -20.52 0.35
CA ASP A 361 9.29 -20.51 1.05
C ASP A 361 9.91 -21.91 1.04
N VAL A 362 11.13 -22.05 1.56
CA VAL A 362 11.81 -23.34 1.66
C VAL A 362 11.20 -24.17 2.79
N PRO A 363 10.83 -25.44 2.54
CA PRO A 363 10.28 -26.32 3.56
C PRO A 363 11.36 -26.79 4.54
N LYS A 364 10.97 -26.99 5.81
CA LYS A 364 11.83 -27.48 6.89
C LYS A 364 11.57 -28.97 7.15
N ALA A 365 12.62 -29.68 7.59
CA ALA A 365 12.47 -31.05 8.08
C ALA A 365 11.41 -31.11 9.20
N HIS A 366 10.61 -32.19 9.21
CA HIS A 366 9.47 -32.38 10.11
C HIS A 366 8.26 -31.45 9.86
N GLY A 367 8.27 -30.67 8.78
CA GLY A 367 7.12 -29.91 8.27
C GLY A 367 7.21 -28.41 8.54
N GLY A 368 6.36 -27.66 7.82
CA GLY A 368 6.38 -26.20 7.84
C GLY A 368 7.51 -25.61 7.01
N LEU A 369 7.69 -24.29 7.15
CA LEU A 369 8.69 -23.49 6.46
C LEU A 369 9.75 -22.99 7.44
N TYR A 370 10.89 -22.53 6.92
CA TYR A 370 11.88 -21.83 7.74
C TYR A 370 11.34 -20.51 8.31
N TRP A 371 11.78 -20.20 9.52
CA TRP A 371 11.56 -18.94 10.24
C TRP A 371 12.90 -18.47 10.79
N PRO A 372 13.11 -17.16 10.94
CA PRO A 372 14.19 -16.67 11.79
C PRO A 372 13.88 -17.03 13.24
N ASP A 373 14.88 -17.52 13.96
CA ASP A 373 14.80 -17.87 15.38
C ASP A 373 15.68 -16.90 16.18
N ILE A 374 15.42 -16.77 17.48
CA ILE A 374 16.29 -16.01 18.38
C ILE A 374 17.40 -16.95 18.84
N ASP A 375 18.66 -16.59 18.60
CA ASP A 375 19.81 -17.35 19.09
C ASP A 375 19.88 -17.24 20.62
N ASP A 376 19.84 -18.40 21.31
CA ASP A 376 19.82 -18.44 22.78
C ASP A 376 21.05 -17.77 23.42
N LYS A 377 22.20 -17.77 22.75
CA LYS A 377 23.47 -17.24 23.28
C LYS A 377 23.67 -15.77 22.94
N THR A 378 23.41 -15.36 21.70
CA THR A 378 23.65 -13.98 21.24
C THR A 378 22.42 -13.09 21.39
N GLN A 379 21.23 -13.66 21.55
CA GLN A 379 19.93 -12.98 21.53
C GLN A 379 19.62 -12.28 20.19
N GLU A 380 20.36 -12.61 19.14
CA GLU A 380 20.13 -12.09 17.80
C GLU A 380 19.03 -12.87 17.08
N ILE A 381 18.28 -12.19 16.21
CA ILE A 381 17.32 -12.83 15.30
C ILE A 381 18.10 -13.32 14.09
N VAL A 382 18.21 -14.63 13.92
CA VAL A 382 19.03 -15.26 12.90
C VAL A 382 18.24 -16.30 12.09
N ASP A 383 18.51 -16.36 10.79
CA ASP A 383 18.05 -17.46 9.96
C ASP A 383 18.97 -18.69 10.11
N ILE A 384 18.37 -19.87 10.03
CA ILE A 384 19.10 -21.13 10.08
C ILE A 384 20.04 -21.22 8.87
N ALA A 385 21.31 -21.57 9.13
CA ALA A 385 22.31 -21.80 8.10
C ALA A 385 21.79 -22.78 7.03
N ASP A 386 21.96 -22.41 5.75
CA ASP A 386 21.46 -23.14 4.58
C ASP A 386 19.94 -23.36 4.52
N GLY A 387 19.18 -22.81 5.46
CA GLY A 387 17.74 -23.02 5.58
C GLY A 387 16.97 -22.45 4.39
N ARG A 388 17.27 -21.21 4.01
CA ARG A 388 16.68 -20.50 2.86
C ARG A 388 17.70 -20.32 1.74
N ASP A 389 17.23 -20.02 0.54
CA ASP A 389 18.07 -19.94 -0.65
C ASP A 389 19.10 -18.80 -0.58
N TYR A 390 18.73 -17.64 -0.03
CA TYR A 390 19.69 -16.55 0.17
C TYR A 390 20.80 -16.90 1.18
N MET A 391 20.55 -17.82 2.11
CA MET A 391 21.59 -18.32 3.04
C MET A 391 22.62 -19.21 2.33
N LYS A 392 22.23 -19.85 1.21
CA LYS A 392 23.13 -20.57 0.31
C LYS A 392 23.80 -19.66 -0.73
N GLY A 393 23.30 -18.43 -0.89
CA GLY A 393 23.77 -17.47 -1.88
C GLY A 393 23.28 -17.71 -3.31
N GLU A 394 22.36 -18.66 -3.52
CA GLU A 394 21.93 -19.06 -4.87
C GLU A 394 20.46 -19.50 -4.98
N ASP A 395 19.85 -19.24 -6.14
CA ASP A 395 18.58 -19.82 -6.57
C ASP A 395 18.86 -21.11 -7.36
N SER A 396 18.50 -22.26 -6.77
CA SER A 396 18.75 -23.58 -7.36
C SER A 396 18.05 -23.77 -8.71
N ASN A 397 16.88 -23.17 -8.91
CA ASN A 397 16.15 -23.25 -10.16
C ASN A 397 16.83 -22.44 -11.26
N ALA A 398 17.28 -21.22 -10.94
CA ALA A 398 18.03 -20.38 -11.87
C ALA A 398 19.34 -21.05 -12.31
N ILE A 399 20.08 -21.65 -11.36
CA ILE A 399 21.31 -22.40 -11.66
C ILE A 399 21.02 -23.60 -12.55
N GLN A 400 20.02 -24.41 -12.21
CA GLN A 400 19.76 -25.63 -12.98
C GLN A 400 19.31 -25.31 -14.42
N LYS A 401 18.51 -24.26 -14.62
CA LYS A 401 18.19 -23.76 -15.97
C LYS A 401 19.43 -23.38 -16.75
N ARG A 402 20.36 -22.66 -16.12
CA ARG A 402 21.61 -22.25 -16.76
C ARG A 402 22.43 -23.48 -17.16
N LEU A 403 22.57 -24.47 -16.28
CA LEU A 403 23.28 -25.72 -16.57
C LEU A 403 22.63 -26.51 -17.72
N ILE A 404 21.29 -26.57 -17.77
CA ILE A 404 20.57 -27.20 -18.90
C ILE A 404 20.86 -26.46 -20.21
N ILE A 405 20.78 -25.13 -20.20
CA ILE A 405 21.05 -24.29 -21.37
C ILE A 405 22.50 -24.48 -21.85
N GLU A 406 23.46 -24.44 -20.93
CA GLU A 406 24.88 -24.65 -21.21
C GLU A 406 25.13 -26.04 -21.77
N GLY A 407 24.58 -27.09 -21.16
CA GLY A 407 24.70 -28.47 -21.65
C GLY A 407 24.12 -28.67 -23.05
N ILE A 408 23.02 -27.99 -23.39
CA ILE A 408 22.46 -28.01 -24.75
C ILE A 408 23.41 -27.30 -25.73
N ILE A 409 23.95 -26.14 -25.36
CA ILE A 409 24.88 -25.39 -26.21
C ILE A 409 26.18 -26.19 -26.43
N GLU A 410 26.69 -26.87 -25.40
CA GLU A 410 27.88 -27.73 -25.51
C GLU A 410 27.63 -28.94 -26.42
N ALA A 411 26.42 -29.50 -26.42
CA ALA A 411 26.06 -30.60 -27.31
C ALA A 411 25.92 -30.16 -28.79
N VAL A 412 25.76 -28.87 -29.06
CA VAL A 412 25.71 -28.31 -30.42
C VAL A 412 27.12 -28.22 -31.02
N PRO A 413 27.33 -28.60 -32.30
CA PRO A 413 28.62 -28.43 -32.98
C PRO A 413 29.11 -26.98 -32.95
N GLU A 414 30.41 -26.78 -32.71
CA GLU A 414 31.05 -25.47 -32.46
C GLU A 414 30.59 -24.37 -33.43
N GLN A 415 30.53 -24.70 -34.73
CA GLN A 415 30.18 -23.76 -35.80
C GLN A 415 28.77 -23.15 -35.70
N TYR A 416 27.87 -23.72 -34.89
CA TYR A 416 26.50 -23.21 -34.70
C TYR A 416 26.27 -22.59 -33.31
N ARG A 417 27.23 -22.66 -32.40
CA ARG A 417 27.03 -22.26 -31.00
C ARG A 417 26.74 -20.76 -30.85
N GLU A 418 27.49 -19.90 -31.56
CA GLU A 418 27.29 -18.44 -31.48
C GLU A 418 25.89 -18.02 -31.96
N GLU A 419 25.41 -18.64 -33.03
CA GLU A 419 24.08 -18.34 -33.60
C GLU A 419 22.95 -18.87 -32.70
N LEU A 420 23.07 -20.10 -32.18
CA LEU A 420 22.00 -20.75 -31.44
C LEU A 420 21.95 -20.38 -29.95
N ALA A 421 23.08 -20.00 -29.34
CA ALA A 421 23.14 -19.62 -27.92
C ALA A 421 22.08 -18.57 -27.52
N PRO A 422 21.91 -17.42 -28.21
CA PRO A 422 20.88 -16.45 -27.84
C PRO A 422 19.47 -17.00 -28.02
N LEU A 423 19.21 -17.85 -29.02
CA LEU A 423 17.90 -18.46 -29.26
C LEU A 423 17.53 -19.45 -28.15
N ILE A 424 18.49 -20.32 -27.76
CA ILE A 424 18.31 -21.29 -26.67
C ILE A 424 18.12 -20.55 -25.34
N LYS A 425 18.94 -19.52 -25.08
CA LYS A 425 18.82 -18.67 -23.88
C LYS A 425 17.45 -17.99 -23.81
N ASN A 426 16.80 -17.72 -24.94
CA ASN A 426 15.46 -17.12 -24.98
C ASN A 426 14.34 -18.14 -25.25
N SER A 427 14.62 -19.44 -25.16
CA SER A 427 13.63 -20.49 -25.33
C SER A 427 12.74 -20.67 -24.08
N LYS A 428 11.72 -21.53 -24.19
CA LYS A 428 10.82 -21.88 -23.08
C LYS A 428 11.50 -22.65 -21.93
N ILE A 429 12.78 -23.01 -22.06
CA ILE A 429 13.56 -23.62 -20.96
C ILE A 429 13.62 -22.68 -19.76
N LYS A 430 13.59 -21.36 -19.98
CA LYS A 430 13.53 -20.36 -18.90
C LYS A 430 12.25 -20.45 -18.05
N ASP A 431 11.19 -21.07 -18.54
CA ASP A 431 9.89 -21.15 -17.87
C ASP A 431 9.78 -22.31 -16.87
N ILE A 432 10.79 -23.20 -16.80
CA ILE A 432 10.86 -24.34 -15.87
C ILE A 432 10.86 -23.86 -14.41
N THR A 433 10.25 -24.60 -13.49
CA THR A 433 10.17 -24.21 -12.06
C THR A 433 10.53 -25.33 -11.08
N GLU A 434 10.72 -26.55 -11.59
CA GLU A 434 10.76 -27.80 -10.84
C GLU A 434 12.03 -28.00 -10.00
N TYR A 435 13.08 -27.23 -10.27
CA TYR A 435 14.37 -27.35 -9.58
C TYR A 435 14.51 -26.39 -8.39
N GLY A 436 13.46 -25.63 -8.06
CA GLY A 436 13.42 -24.77 -6.88
C GLY A 436 13.27 -25.58 -5.59
N ARG A 437 13.94 -25.14 -4.51
CA ARG A 437 13.73 -25.70 -3.16
C ARG A 437 12.41 -25.26 -2.54
N VAL A 438 11.88 -24.14 -3.01
CA VAL A 438 10.68 -23.50 -2.47
C VAL A 438 9.43 -24.30 -2.77
N VAL A 439 8.60 -24.53 -1.75
CA VAL A 439 7.22 -25.00 -1.95
C VAL A 439 6.34 -23.79 -2.25
N HIS A 440 5.41 -23.92 -3.19
CA HIS A 440 4.51 -22.82 -3.56
C HIS A 440 3.47 -22.54 -2.47
N ALA A 441 2.96 -21.31 -2.43
CA ALA A 441 2.04 -20.86 -1.38
C ALA A 441 0.76 -21.70 -1.32
N GLU A 442 0.21 -22.10 -2.48
CA GLU A 442 -1.00 -22.92 -2.59
C GLU A 442 -0.76 -24.32 -2.03
N MET A 443 0.38 -24.91 -2.37
CA MET A 443 0.80 -26.21 -1.84
C MET A 443 1.01 -26.15 -0.33
N GLU A 444 1.68 -25.11 0.16
CA GLU A 444 1.90 -24.93 1.59
C GLU A 444 0.59 -24.68 2.35
N ALA A 445 -0.37 -23.94 1.79
CA ALA A 445 -1.68 -23.78 2.42
C ALA A 445 -2.40 -25.14 2.57
N LEU A 446 -2.34 -25.99 1.55
CA LEU A 446 -2.88 -27.37 1.60
C LEU A 446 -2.14 -28.23 2.64
N LEU A 447 -0.80 -28.21 2.63
CA LEU A 447 0.03 -28.96 3.57
C LEU A 447 -0.16 -28.48 5.01
N SER A 448 -0.30 -27.18 5.23
CA SER A 448 -0.59 -26.57 6.54
C SER A 448 -1.95 -27.05 7.09
N SER A 449 -2.96 -27.15 6.22
CA SER A 449 -4.26 -27.73 6.57
C SER A 449 -4.15 -29.22 6.91
N ALA A 450 -3.37 -29.99 6.14
CA ALA A 450 -3.14 -31.41 6.41
C ALA A 450 -2.40 -31.64 7.74
N ARG A 451 -1.37 -30.84 8.03
CA ARG A 451 -0.61 -30.92 9.30
C ARG A 451 -1.49 -30.59 10.51
N SER A 452 -2.48 -29.71 10.36
CA SER A 452 -3.44 -29.39 11.43
C SER A 452 -4.62 -30.37 11.53
N GLY A 453 -4.69 -31.37 10.65
CA GLY A 453 -5.78 -32.34 10.62
C GLY A 453 -7.11 -31.78 10.10
N THR A 454 -7.09 -30.63 9.41
CA THR A 454 -8.29 -29.99 8.87
C THR A 454 -8.54 -30.44 7.43
N SER A 455 -9.76 -30.88 7.12
CA SER A 455 -10.11 -31.32 5.76
C SER A 455 -10.27 -30.14 4.80
N THR A 456 -9.57 -30.19 3.67
CA THR A 456 -9.66 -29.24 2.56
C THR A 456 -10.83 -29.52 1.60
N ALA A 457 -11.50 -30.67 1.72
CA ALA A 457 -12.59 -31.03 0.83
C ALA A 457 -13.74 -30.02 0.94
N GLY A 458 -14.20 -29.50 -0.20
CA GLY A 458 -15.24 -28.48 -0.26
C GLY A 458 -14.80 -27.07 0.19
N SER A 459 -13.48 -26.81 0.26
CA SER A 459 -12.95 -25.50 0.63
C SER A 459 -12.66 -24.62 -0.60
N HIS A 460 -12.44 -23.33 -0.35
CA HIS A 460 -12.03 -22.35 -1.36
C HIS A 460 -10.59 -21.89 -1.09
N LEU A 461 -9.81 -21.68 -2.14
CA LEU A 461 -8.44 -21.18 -2.07
C LEU A 461 -8.37 -19.75 -2.62
N TYR A 462 -7.69 -18.86 -1.91
CA TYR A 462 -7.39 -17.49 -2.35
C TYR A 462 -5.89 -17.38 -2.50
N CYS A 463 -5.39 -16.83 -3.60
CA CYS A 463 -3.95 -16.70 -3.84
C CYS A 463 -3.59 -15.39 -4.54
N THR A 464 -2.43 -14.82 -4.18
CA THR A 464 -1.97 -13.55 -4.76
C THR A 464 -1.51 -13.67 -6.22
N THR A 465 -1.34 -14.90 -6.72
CA THR A 465 -0.83 -15.22 -8.05
C THR A 465 -1.66 -16.36 -8.64
N PHE A 466 -1.80 -16.43 -9.97
CA PHE A 466 -2.52 -17.53 -10.63
C PHE A 466 -1.76 -18.85 -10.39
N PRO A 467 -2.43 -19.93 -9.93
CA PRO A 467 -1.74 -21.18 -9.64
C PRO A 467 -1.07 -21.83 -10.86
N CYS A 468 0.19 -22.21 -10.70
CA CYS A 468 0.91 -22.94 -11.75
C CYS A 468 0.29 -24.33 -11.99
N HIS A 469 0.61 -24.97 -13.12
CA HIS A 469 0.07 -26.28 -13.47
C HIS A 469 0.46 -27.36 -12.43
N ASN A 470 1.61 -27.22 -11.78
CA ASN A 470 2.02 -28.09 -10.69
C ASN A 470 1.16 -27.88 -9.42
N CYS A 471 0.72 -26.65 -9.11
CA CYS A 471 -0.22 -26.39 -8.01
C CYS A 471 -1.64 -26.87 -8.35
N ALA A 472 -2.07 -26.66 -9.60
CA ALA A 472 -3.42 -26.98 -10.07
C ALA A 472 -3.80 -28.45 -9.83
N LYS A 473 -2.92 -29.41 -10.14
CA LYS A 473 -3.19 -30.84 -9.87
C LYS A 473 -3.40 -31.13 -8.38
N HIS A 474 -2.69 -30.43 -7.48
CA HIS A 474 -2.84 -30.60 -6.03
C HIS A 474 -4.15 -29.97 -5.54
N ILE A 475 -4.52 -28.81 -6.08
CA ILE A 475 -5.79 -28.13 -5.80
C ILE A 475 -6.97 -29.04 -6.17
N VAL A 476 -6.94 -29.62 -7.38
CA VAL A 476 -7.97 -30.56 -7.85
C VAL A 476 -8.02 -31.80 -6.94
N ALA A 477 -6.87 -32.45 -6.70
CA ALA A 477 -6.81 -33.66 -5.88
C ALA A 477 -7.23 -33.43 -4.42
N ALA A 478 -7.04 -32.22 -3.87
CA ALA A 478 -7.42 -31.85 -2.51
C ALA A 478 -8.91 -31.56 -2.32
N GLY A 479 -9.71 -31.62 -3.40
CA GLY A 479 -11.15 -31.38 -3.35
C GLY A 479 -11.52 -29.90 -3.13
N ILE A 480 -10.68 -28.97 -3.59
CA ILE A 480 -10.99 -27.54 -3.60
C ILE A 480 -12.08 -27.27 -4.63
N GLN A 481 -13.08 -26.46 -4.28
CA GLN A 481 -14.19 -26.14 -5.19
C GLN A 481 -13.98 -24.84 -5.98
N ARG A 482 -13.28 -23.88 -5.39
CA ARG A 482 -13.12 -22.53 -5.94
C ARG A 482 -11.74 -21.99 -5.64
N VAL A 483 -11.12 -21.34 -6.63
CA VAL A 483 -9.86 -20.63 -6.55
C VAL A 483 -10.09 -19.18 -6.97
N VAL A 484 -9.70 -18.26 -6.11
CA VAL A 484 -9.77 -16.81 -6.37
C VAL A 484 -8.35 -16.26 -6.43
N TYR A 485 -7.96 -15.65 -7.54
CA TYR A 485 -6.58 -15.19 -7.78
C TYR A 485 -6.50 -13.74 -8.24
N VAL A 486 -5.40 -13.03 -7.92
CA VAL A 486 -5.21 -11.65 -8.40
C VAL A 486 -4.72 -11.60 -9.85
N GLU A 487 -3.73 -12.43 -10.22
CA GLU A 487 -3.09 -12.39 -11.55
C GLU A 487 -4.03 -12.85 -12.68
N PRO A 488 -4.48 -11.99 -13.60
CA PRO A 488 -5.49 -12.40 -14.58
C PRO A 488 -4.92 -13.17 -15.77
N TYR A 489 -3.59 -13.37 -15.86
CA TYR A 489 -2.96 -13.95 -17.04
C TYR A 489 -2.27 -15.28 -16.70
N PRO A 490 -2.88 -16.41 -17.08
CA PRO A 490 -2.25 -17.70 -16.90
C PRO A 490 -1.10 -17.88 -17.91
N LYS A 491 0.16 -17.74 -17.45
CA LYS A 491 1.29 -18.47 -18.06
C LYS A 491 1.19 -19.98 -17.81
N SER A 492 0.41 -20.31 -16.79
CA SER A 492 0.16 -21.66 -16.34
C SER A 492 -0.63 -22.46 -17.37
N LYS A 493 -0.17 -23.69 -17.60
CA LYS A 493 -0.88 -24.72 -18.37
C LYS A 493 -2.02 -25.38 -17.58
N ALA A 494 -2.40 -24.85 -16.41
CA ALA A 494 -3.43 -25.44 -15.56
C ALA A 494 -4.75 -25.68 -16.31
N LEU A 495 -5.27 -24.67 -17.00
CA LEU A 495 -6.52 -24.78 -17.76
C LEU A 495 -6.39 -25.74 -18.95
N GLU A 496 -5.22 -25.83 -19.58
CA GLU A 496 -4.96 -26.71 -20.71
C GLU A 496 -4.87 -28.18 -20.26
N PHE A 497 -4.07 -28.45 -19.23
CA PHE A 497 -3.78 -29.79 -18.74
C PHE A 497 -4.91 -30.38 -17.88
N HIS A 498 -5.75 -29.53 -17.30
CA HIS A 498 -6.86 -29.94 -16.45
C HIS A 498 -8.18 -29.34 -16.95
N SER A 499 -8.37 -29.23 -18.26
CA SER A 499 -9.63 -28.74 -18.87
C SER A 499 -10.84 -29.61 -18.53
N ASP A 500 -10.61 -30.87 -18.17
CA ASP A 500 -11.61 -31.81 -17.67
C ASP A 500 -12.06 -31.52 -16.23
N SER A 501 -11.22 -30.85 -15.43
CA SER A 501 -11.37 -30.71 -13.98
C SER A 501 -11.38 -29.26 -13.48
N ILE A 502 -10.97 -28.29 -14.30
CA ILE A 502 -10.91 -26.85 -13.98
C ILE A 502 -11.77 -26.07 -14.98
N SER A 503 -12.46 -25.04 -14.51
CA SER A 503 -13.27 -24.16 -15.36
C SER A 503 -13.15 -22.70 -14.93
N LEU A 504 -13.27 -21.78 -15.89
CA LEU A 504 -13.50 -20.35 -15.62
C LEU A 504 -15.00 -20.01 -15.53
N ASP A 505 -15.87 -20.91 -15.98
CA ASP A 505 -17.31 -20.75 -15.90
C ASP A 505 -17.82 -21.11 -14.50
N LYS A 506 -18.45 -20.14 -13.83
CA LYS A 506 -19.03 -20.26 -12.49
C LYS A 506 -20.19 -21.26 -12.41
N GLY A 507 -20.80 -21.62 -13.54
CA GLY A 507 -21.85 -22.63 -13.62
C GLY A 507 -21.35 -24.07 -13.71
N SER A 508 -20.02 -24.27 -13.84
CA SER A 508 -19.43 -25.60 -13.98
C SER A 508 -19.39 -26.39 -12.66
N ASN A 509 -19.43 -27.72 -12.76
CA ASN A 509 -19.17 -28.63 -11.63
C ASN A 509 -17.67 -28.83 -11.36
N ASN A 510 -16.81 -28.30 -12.23
CA ASN A 510 -15.35 -28.35 -12.10
C ASN A 510 -14.85 -27.38 -11.01
N VAL A 511 -13.56 -27.45 -10.69
CA VAL A 511 -12.94 -26.46 -9.80
C VAL A 511 -12.98 -25.10 -10.51
N ILE A 512 -13.66 -24.13 -9.89
CA ILE A 512 -13.87 -22.81 -10.49
C ILE A 512 -12.63 -21.96 -10.22
N PHE A 513 -11.98 -21.48 -11.27
CA PHE A 513 -10.89 -20.52 -11.20
C PHE A 513 -11.44 -19.16 -11.62
N GLU A 514 -11.33 -18.15 -10.75
CA GLU A 514 -11.83 -16.82 -11.07
C GLU A 514 -10.93 -15.70 -10.55
N PRO A 515 -10.88 -14.55 -11.25
CA PRO A 515 -10.12 -13.40 -10.80
C PRO A 515 -10.74 -12.78 -9.55
N PHE A 516 -9.89 -12.22 -8.70
CA PHE A 516 -10.26 -11.46 -7.53
C PHE A 516 -10.85 -10.10 -7.95
N ILE A 517 -12.02 -9.78 -7.39
CA ILE A 517 -12.74 -8.52 -7.62
C ILE A 517 -12.99 -7.83 -6.28
N GLY A 518 -12.62 -6.56 -6.17
CA GLY A 518 -12.78 -5.76 -4.95
C GLY A 518 -11.56 -4.90 -4.63
N VAL A 519 -11.47 -4.49 -3.37
CA VAL A 519 -10.34 -3.73 -2.83
C VAL A 519 -9.11 -4.63 -2.72
N GLY A 520 -8.05 -4.23 -3.43
CA GLY A 520 -6.76 -4.89 -3.41
C GLY A 520 -6.04 -4.76 -2.06
N PRO A 521 -5.14 -5.69 -1.72
CA PRO A 521 -4.49 -5.74 -0.41
C PRO A 521 -3.75 -4.46 0.00
N ARG A 522 -3.15 -3.75 -0.96
CA ARG A 522 -2.40 -2.51 -0.72
C ARG A 522 -3.28 -1.40 -0.13
N SER A 523 -4.53 -1.31 -0.60
CA SER A 523 -5.48 -0.30 -0.16
C SER A 523 -6.41 -0.80 0.96
N PHE A 524 -6.43 -2.12 1.24
CA PHE A 524 -7.32 -2.74 2.21
C PHE A 524 -7.24 -2.10 3.60
N PHE A 525 -6.03 -2.03 4.17
CA PHE A 525 -5.85 -1.48 5.53
C PHE A 525 -6.25 -0.01 5.60
N ASN A 526 -5.79 0.81 4.65
CA ASN A 526 -6.09 2.24 4.62
C ASN A 526 -7.59 2.54 4.46
N LEU A 527 -8.32 1.73 3.70
CA LEU A 527 -9.74 1.99 3.41
C LEU A 527 -10.71 1.40 4.43
N PHE A 528 -10.36 0.27 5.07
CA PHE A 528 -11.25 -0.37 6.04
C PHE A 528 -10.89 -0.08 7.50
N SER A 529 -9.67 0.40 7.79
CA SER A 529 -9.36 0.97 9.10
C SER A 529 -10.19 2.22 9.34
N THR A 530 -10.64 2.49 10.57
CA THR A 530 -11.37 3.74 10.89
C THR A 530 -10.47 4.89 11.31
N ASN A 531 -9.27 4.62 11.82
CA ASN A 531 -8.40 5.63 12.45
C ASN A 531 -6.89 5.32 12.38
N LEU A 532 -6.47 4.18 11.83
CA LEU A 532 -5.05 3.79 11.74
C LEU A 532 -4.44 3.98 10.33
N GLY A 533 -5.25 4.35 9.34
CA GLY A 533 -4.79 4.58 7.96
C GLY A 533 -4.14 5.96 7.78
N SER A 534 -3.61 6.22 6.57
CA SER A 534 -3.01 7.53 6.23
C SER A 534 -4.03 8.67 6.03
N GLY A 535 -5.32 8.34 5.90
CA GLY A 535 -6.39 9.33 5.77
C GLY A 535 -7.06 9.70 7.08
N TYR A 536 -7.95 10.71 7.02
CA TYR A 536 -8.65 11.20 8.22
C TYR A 536 -9.51 10.11 8.90
N PRO A 537 -9.74 10.19 10.22
CA PRO A 537 -10.57 9.24 10.94
C PRO A 537 -12.04 9.24 10.47
N VAL A 538 -12.59 8.06 10.16
CA VAL A 538 -13.98 7.90 9.72
C VAL A 538 -14.91 7.87 10.94
N ILE A 539 -15.69 8.92 11.11
CA ILE A 539 -16.71 9.03 12.17
C ILE A 539 -17.98 8.29 11.73
N ARG A 540 -18.40 7.30 12.52
CA ARG A 540 -19.56 6.43 12.21
C ARG A 540 -20.80 6.73 13.03
N LYS A 541 -20.66 7.51 14.11
CA LYS A 541 -21.76 7.87 15.01
C LYS A 541 -21.62 9.27 15.58
N THR A 542 -22.73 9.89 15.94
CA THR A 542 -22.78 11.13 16.72
C THR A 542 -22.38 10.86 18.17
N ASN A 543 -22.15 11.93 18.94
CA ASN A 543 -21.90 11.83 20.39
C ASN A 543 -23.09 11.22 21.16
N GLN A 544 -24.29 11.24 20.57
CA GLN A 544 -25.50 10.63 21.13
C GLN A 544 -25.65 9.15 20.75
N GLY A 545 -24.75 8.61 19.92
CA GLY A 545 -24.76 7.20 19.50
C GLY A 545 -25.57 6.91 18.23
N GLU A 546 -26.13 7.94 17.59
CA GLU A 546 -26.88 7.80 16.34
C GLU A 546 -25.93 7.68 15.14
N ILE A 547 -26.38 7.06 14.05
CA ILE A 547 -25.60 6.96 12.82
C ILE A 547 -25.38 8.36 12.21
N ILE A 548 -24.20 8.59 11.62
CA ILE A 548 -23.94 9.78 10.80
C ILE A 548 -24.73 9.73 9.49
N ASP A 549 -25.46 10.81 9.20
CA ASP A 549 -26.04 11.10 7.88
C ASP A 549 -24.93 11.54 6.91
N TRP A 550 -24.39 10.57 6.16
CA TRP A 550 -23.35 10.81 5.18
C TRP A 550 -23.98 11.13 3.81
N LYS A 551 -23.53 12.20 3.18
CA LYS A 551 -24.00 12.67 1.87
C LYS A 551 -22.83 12.77 0.89
N GLU A 552 -23.04 12.28 -0.33
CA GLU A 552 -22.03 12.37 -1.40
C GLU A 552 -21.58 13.81 -1.65
N SER A 553 -22.51 14.77 -1.61
CA SER A 553 -22.24 16.17 -1.93
C SER A 553 -21.25 16.85 -0.98
N ASP A 554 -21.08 16.32 0.22
CA ASP A 554 -20.27 16.90 1.29
C ASP A 554 -19.03 16.04 1.59
N ALA A 555 -18.93 14.87 0.95
CA ALA A 555 -17.85 13.95 1.16
C ALA A 555 -16.50 14.55 0.69
N LYS A 556 -15.45 14.14 1.39
CA LYS A 556 -14.06 14.52 1.13
C LYS A 556 -13.26 13.26 0.84
N LEU A 557 -12.34 13.33 -0.12
CA LEU A 557 -11.41 12.25 -0.37
C LEU A 557 -10.69 11.90 0.95
N ARG A 558 -10.67 10.62 1.30
CA ARG A 558 -10.20 10.17 2.61
C ARG A 558 -8.70 10.38 2.80
N THR A 559 -7.91 9.97 1.81
CA THR A 559 -6.46 10.12 1.76
C THR A 559 -6.15 11.37 0.92
N GLN A 560 -6.11 12.52 1.59
CA GLN A 560 -6.01 13.82 0.92
C GLN A 560 -4.59 14.05 0.38
N MET A 561 -4.48 14.34 -0.91
CA MET A 561 -3.26 14.89 -1.50
C MET A 561 -3.19 16.38 -1.18
N LEU A 562 -2.24 16.76 -0.30
CA LEU A 562 -2.02 18.13 0.10
C LEU A 562 -1.08 18.83 -0.91
N PRO A 563 -1.39 20.07 -1.35
CA PRO A 563 -0.55 20.84 -2.27
C PRO A 563 0.61 21.54 -1.55
N CYS A 564 1.14 20.94 -0.48
CA CYS A 564 2.21 21.51 0.33
C CYS A 564 3.21 20.43 0.76
N SER A 565 4.47 20.82 0.89
CA SER A 565 5.57 20.03 1.43
C SER A 565 5.49 19.91 2.96
N TYR A 566 6.27 18.97 3.52
CA TYR A 566 6.39 18.86 4.98
C TYR A 566 7.01 20.13 5.60
N MET A 567 7.92 20.81 4.89
CA MET A 567 8.54 22.06 5.35
C MET A 567 7.52 23.20 5.44
N GLU A 568 6.63 23.34 4.44
CA GLU A 568 5.54 24.32 4.51
C GLU A 568 4.58 24.00 5.65
N ARG A 569 4.30 22.72 5.91
CA ARG A 569 3.50 22.30 7.08
C ARG A 569 4.18 22.65 8.40
N GLU A 570 5.50 22.52 8.49
CA GLU A 570 6.29 22.97 9.66
C GLU A 570 6.19 24.49 9.83
N THR A 571 6.27 25.27 8.75
CA THR A 571 6.08 26.72 8.79
C THR A 571 4.68 27.10 9.27
N ILE A 572 3.64 26.43 8.77
CA ILE A 572 2.26 26.64 9.22
C ILE A 572 2.11 26.26 10.70
N ALA A 573 2.75 25.17 11.14
CA ALA A 573 2.71 24.74 12.54
C ALA A 573 3.38 25.75 13.47
N ALA A 574 4.52 26.31 13.04
CA ALA A 574 5.21 27.37 13.77
C ALA A 574 4.33 28.62 13.88
N ALA A 575 3.73 29.08 12.78
CA ALA A 575 2.82 30.25 12.78
C ALA A 575 1.59 30.03 13.69
N LEU A 576 0.98 28.83 13.67
CA LEU A 576 -0.12 28.50 14.56
C LEU A 576 0.28 28.53 16.05
N LEU A 577 1.50 28.07 16.36
CA LEU A 577 2.05 28.16 17.71
C LEU A 577 2.26 29.62 18.12
N SER A 578 2.84 30.45 17.23
CA SER A 578 3.04 31.89 17.47
C SER A 578 1.72 32.57 17.81
N ARG A 579 0.68 32.34 16.99
CA ARG A 579 -0.65 32.91 17.24
C ARG A 579 -1.24 32.47 18.58
N TYR A 580 -1.11 31.20 18.94
CA TYR A 580 -1.59 30.71 20.23
C TYR A 580 -0.90 31.42 21.40
N ILE A 581 0.38 31.77 21.25
CA ILE A 581 1.16 32.45 22.28
C ILE A 581 0.90 33.96 22.30
N GLU A 582 0.65 34.60 21.16
CA GLU A 582 0.25 36.01 21.14
C GLU A 582 -1.15 36.21 21.77
N GLU A 583 -2.04 35.22 21.63
CA GLU A 583 -3.41 35.25 22.15
C GLU A 583 -3.54 34.87 23.64
N ASN A 584 -2.54 34.21 24.26
CA ASN A 584 -2.60 33.67 25.63
C ASN A 584 -1.38 34.05 26.48
#